data_AF-A0A5C6JWS8-F1
#
_entry.id   AF-A0A5C6JWS8-F1
#
_cell.length_a   1.000
_cell.length_b   1.000
_cell.length_c   1.000
_cell.angle_alpha   90.00
_cell.angle_beta   90.00
_cell.angle_gamma   90.00
#
_symmetry.space_group_name_H-M   'P 1'
#
loop_
_entity.id
_entity.type
_entity.pdbx_description
1 polymer ?
#
loop_
_entity_poly.entity_id
_entity_poly.type
_entity_poly.pdbx_seq_one_letter_code
_entity_poly.pdbx_strand_id
1 'polypeptide(L)'
;MPTSKSKRRTLAAPLVGWVFLLPNATVKGYSVSHTLYFYSCALVMFIIMLAPVRKRVAADIAEQEEKPWDKVPLNTFSLYWLAGTFTVCTAGMACLWPFLQ
;
A
#
# COMPACT_ATOMS: atom_id res chain seq x y z
N MET A 1 10.67 -8.90 -19.40
CA MET A 1 9.30 -8.61 -19.92
C MET A 1 8.32 -9.01 -18.83
N PRO A 2 7.52 -8.10 -18.22
CA PRO A 2 6.70 -8.47 -17.06
C PRO A 2 5.63 -9.48 -17.47
N THR A 3 5.65 -10.67 -16.88
CA THR A 3 4.72 -11.75 -17.19
C THR A 3 3.31 -11.39 -16.72
N SER A 4 2.27 -11.83 -17.45
CA SER A 4 0.87 -11.44 -17.21
C SER A 4 0.38 -11.76 -15.78
N LYS A 5 0.98 -12.76 -15.12
CA LYS A 5 0.70 -13.14 -13.73
C LYS A 5 1.12 -12.07 -12.71
N SER A 6 2.26 -11.40 -12.92
CA SER A 6 2.76 -10.33 -12.03
C SER A 6 1.82 -9.12 -12.04
N LYS A 7 1.36 -8.71 -13.24
CA LYS A 7 0.45 -7.57 -13.42
C LYS A 7 -0.90 -7.79 -12.69
N ARG A 8 -1.42 -9.04 -12.71
CA ARG A 8 -2.69 -9.39 -12.06
C ARG A 8 -2.59 -9.40 -10.54
N ARG A 9 -1.45 -9.82 -9.98
CA ARG A 9 -1.23 -9.89 -8.52
C ARG A 9 -1.04 -8.50 -7.89
N THR A 10 -0.35 -7.59 -8.58
CA THR A 10 -0.16 -6.19 -8.15
C THR A 10 -1.48 -5.40 -8.15
N LEU A 11 -2.41 -5.72 -9.06
CA LEU A 11 -3.76 -5.15 -9.09
C LEU A 11 -4.69 -5.74 -8.02
N ALA A 12 -4.48 -7.01 -7.63
CA ALA A 12 -5.35 -7.69 -6.68
C ALA A 12 -5.07 -7.33 -5.21
N ALA A 13 -3.83 -6.97 -4.85
CA ALA A 13 -3.48 -6.69 -3.45
C ALA A 13 -4.29 -5.53 -2.82
N PRO A 14 -4.51 -4.38 -3.50
CA PRO A 14 -5.40 -3.33 -2.98
C PRO A 14 -6.88 -3.76 -2.95
N LEU A 15 -7.29 -4.64 -3.88
CA LEU A 15 -8.67 -5.13 -3.99
C LEU A 15 -9.05 -6.11 -2.87
N VAL A 16 -8.11 -6.89 -2.34
CA VAL A 16 -8.38 -7.77 -1.18
C VAL A 16 -8.68 -6.94 0.08
N GLY A 17 -8.02 -5.79 0.23
CA GLY A 17 -8.35 -4.81 1.28
C GLY A 17 -9.77 -4.25 1.16
N TRP A 18 -10.28 -4.12 -0.07
CA TRP A 18 -11.65 -3.66 -0.37
C TRP A 18 -12.72 -4.60 0.22
N VAL A 19 -12.52 -5.92 0.10
CA VAL A 19 -13.53 -6.91 0.50
C VAL A 19 -13.66 -7.03 2.02
N PHE A 20 -12.59 -6.76 2.79
CA PHE A 20 -12.63 -6.88 4.24
C PHE A 20 -13.05 -5.61 4.98
N LEU A 21 -12.74 -4.42 4.45
CA LEU A 21 -13.02 -3.16 5.15
C LEU A 21 -14.48 -2.68 5.00
N LEU A 22 -15.07 -2.87 3.82
CA LEU A 22 -16.44 -2.42 3.53
C LEU A 22 -17.51 -3.09 4.41
N PRO A 23 -17.48 -4.42 4.63
CA PRO A 23 -18.46 -5.11 5.49
C PRO A 23 -18.26 -4.78 6.98
N ASN A 24 -17.01 -4.60 7.41
CA ASN A 24 -16.70 -4.35 8.82
C ASN A 24 -17.14 -2.96 9.28
N ALA A 25 -17.12 -1.98 8.37
CA ALA A 25 -17.58 -0.63 8.64
C ALA A 25 -19.11 -0.51 8.66
N THR A 26 -19.81 -1.29 7.82
CA THR A 26 -21.28 -1.38 7.82
C THR A 26 -21.82 -2.06 9.08
N VAL A 27 -21.11 -3.06 9.61
CA VAL A 27 -21.47 -3.76 10.86
C VAL A 27 -21.30 -2.88 12.11
N LYS A 28 -20.37 -1.91 12.10
CA LYS A 28 -20.09 -1.03 13.25
C LYS A 28 -20.91 0.26 13.31
N GLY A 29 -21.81 0.52 12.36
CA GLY A 29 -22.71 1.67 12.40
C GLY A 29 -22.02 3.03 12.19
N TYR A 30 -20.79 3.06 11.68
CA TYR A 30 -20.15 4.31 11.27
C TYR A 30 -20.92 4.93 10.10
N SER A 31 -21.09 6.26 10.12
CA SER A 31 -21.68 7.00 9.00
C SER A 31 -20.97 6.62 7.70
N VAL A 32 -21.75 6.31 6.65
CA VAL A 32 -21.23 5.91 5.32
C VAL A 32 -20.19 6.91 4.83
N SER A 33 -20.40 8.20 5.07
CA SER A 33 -19.50 9.29 4.73
C SER A 33 -18.14 9.19 5.43
N HIS A 34 -18.14 8.86 6.73
CA HIS A 34 -16.90 8.69 7.51
C HIS A 34 -16.11 7.48 7.02
N THR A 35 -16.79 6.38 6.74
CA THR A 35 -16.17 5.18 6.18
C THR A 35 -15.53 5.48 4.83
N LEU A 36 -16.24 6.19 3.96
CA LEU A 36 -15.76 6.55 2.63
C LEU A 36 -14.56 7.51 2.70
N TYR A 37 -14.57 8.44 3.66
CA TYR A 37 -13.45 9.34 3.93
C TYR A 37 -12.19 8.56 4.33
N PHE A 38 -12.27 7.71 5.36
CA PHE A 38 -11.12 6.89 5.78
C PHE A 38 -10.63 5.96 4.67
N TYR A 39 -11.55 5.41 3.89
CA TYR A 39 -11.20 4.54 2.77
C TYR A 39 -10.46 5.29 1.66
N SER A 40 -10.95 6.47 1.26
CA SER A 40 -10.29 7.30 0.25
C SER A 40 -8.92 7.78 0.73
N CYS A 41 -8.77 8.17 2.01
CA CYS A 41 -7.49 8.46 2.63
C CYS A 41 -6.53 7.26 2.56
N ALA A 42 -6.98 6.06 2.94
CA ALA A 42 -6.15 4.86 2.89
C ALA A 42 -5.71 4.52 1.45
N LEU A 43 -6.61 4.66 0.48
CA LEU A 43 -6.31 4.40 -0.93
C LEU A 43 -5.24 5.37 -1.46
N VAL A 44 -5.37 6.66 -1.12
CA VAL A 44 -4.35 7.68 -1.43
C VAL A 44 -3.01 7.35 -0.76
N MET A 45 -3.02 6.93 0.52
CA MET A 45 -1.78 6.49 1.19
C MET A 45 -1.11 5.34 0.43
N PHE A 46 -1.86 4.30 0.04
CA PHE A 46 -1.30 3.19 -0.73
C PHE A 46 -0.70 3.64 -2.07
N ILE A 47 -1.33 4.60 -2.76
CA ILE A 47 -0.78 5.17 -3.99
C ILE A 47 0.55 5.87 -3.70
N ILE A 48 0.64 6.71 -2.66
CA ILE A 48 1.85 7.44 -2.28
C ILE A 48 2.98 6.48 -1.87
N MET A 49 2.64 5.43 -1.11
CA MET A 49 3.62 4.42 -0.66
C MET A 49 4.15 3.58 -1.83
N LEU A 50 3.28 3.13 -2.72
CA LEU A 50 3.62 2.11 -3.73
C LEU A 50 4.07 2.69 -5.07
N ALA A 51 3.52 3.84 -5.51
CA ALA A 51 3.83 4.39 -6.83
C ALA A 51 5.33 4.68 -7.07
N PRO A 52 6.08 5.27 -6.12
CA PRO A 52 7.51 5.56 -6.31
C PRO A 52 8.38 4.30 -6.29
N VAL A 53 7.91 3.27 -5.58
CA VAL A 53 8.64 2.04 -5.31
C VAL A 53 8.37 0.97 -6.38
N ARG A 54 7.21 1.04 -7.07
CA ARG A 54 6.78 0.01 -8.04
C ARG A 54 7.81 -0.31 -9.12
N LYS A 55 8.46 0.72 -9.67
CA LYS A 55 9.41 0.55 -10.79
C LYS A 55 10.71 -0.08 -10.29
N ARG A 56 11.14 0.29 -9.09
CA ARG A 56 12.35 -0.23 -8.46
C ARG A 56 12.18 -1.68 -8.07
N VAL A 57 11.08 -2.01 -7.38
CA VAL A 57 10.76 -3.40 -7.03
C VAL A 57 10.58 -4.28 -8.27
N ALA A 58 10.00 -3.76 -9.36
CA ALA A 58 9.89 -4.52 -10.60
C ALA A 58 11.26 -4.78 -11.26
N ALA A 59 12.21 -3.84 -11.15
CA ALA A 59 13.58 -4.03 -11.62
C ALA A 59 14.33 -5.04 -10.74
N ASP A 60 14.21 -4.92 -9.41
CA ASP A 60 14.81 -5.83 -8.44
C ASP A 60 14.31 -7.28 -8.66
N ILE A 61 13.01 -7.46 -8.96
CA ILE A 61 12.43 -8.78 -9.30
C ILE A 61 12.99 -9.31 -10.62
N ALA A 62 13.13 -8.47 -11.64
CA ALA A 62 13.67 -8.90 -12.93
C ALA A 62 15.14 -9.33 -12.81
N GLU A 63 15.93 -8.63 -11.99
CA GLU A 63 17.32 -8.97 -11.70
C GLU A 63 17.43 -10.28 -10.89
N GLN A 64 16.52 -10.51 -9.94
CA GLN A 64 16.40 -11.80 -9.24
C GLN A 64 16.01 -12.96 -10.19
N GLU A 65 15.14 -12.71 -11.17
CA GLU A 65 14.76 -13.72 -12.17
C GLU A 65 15.94 -14.09 -13.08
N GLU A 66 16.80 -13.12 -13.43
CA GLU A 66 17.99 -13.35 -14.27
C GLU A 66 19.13 -14.02 -13.51
N LYS A 67 19.31 -13.69 -12.21
CA LYS A 67 20.36 -14.25 -11.35
C LYS A 67 19.78 -14.72 -10.00
N PRO A 68 19.15 -15.90 -9.95
CA PRO A 68 18.46 -16.39 -8.75
C PRO A 68 19.40 -16.71 -7.58
N TRP A 69 20.70 -16.84 -7.84
CA TRP A 69 21.72 -17.17 -6.83
C TRP A 69 22.34 -15.92 -6.19
N ASP A 70 22.16 -14.74 -6.80
CA ASP A 70 22.70 -13.48 -6.31
C ASP A 70 21.63 -12.78 -5.47
N LYS A 71 21.95 -12.42 -4.22
CA LYS A 71 21.02 -11.63 -3.40
C LYS A 71 21.00 -10.20 -3.93
N VAL A 72 19.89 -9.77 -4.52
CA VAL A 72 19.71 -8.37 -4.89
C VAL A 72 19.76 -7.53 -3.59
N PRO A 73 20.67 -6.54 -3.52
CA PRO A 73 20.80 -5.71 -2.33
C PRO A 73 19.48 -5.00 -2.08
N LEU A 74 18.99 -5.12 -0.85
CA LEU A 74 17.70 -4.57 -0.45
C LEU A 74 17.70 -3.07 -0.72
N ASN A 75 16.77 -2.60 -1.55
CA ASN A 75 16.76 -1.22 -2.02
C ASN A 75 16.49 -0.27 -0.85
N THR A 76 17.57 0.31 -0.31
CA THR A 76 17.57 1.19 0.86
C THR A 76 16.59 2.35 0.71
N PHE A 77 16.44 2.87 -0.51
CA PHE A 77 15.45 3.91 -0.79
C PHE A 77 14.02 3.39 -0.64
N SER A 78 13.70 2.22 -1.21
CA SER A 78 12.37 1.62 -1.09
C SER A 78 12.04 1.34 0.38
N LEU A 79 13.01 0.87 1.15
CA LEU A 79 12.86 0.62 2.59
C LEU A 79 12.57 1.91 3.36
N TYR A 80 13.41 2.95 3.21
CA TYR A 80 13.19 4.22 3.90
C TYR A 80 11.93 4.94 3.44
N TRP A 81 11.57 4.83 2.15
CA TRP A 81 10.33 5.41 1.63
C TRP A 81 9.11 4.76 2.28
N LEU A 82 9.04 3.43 2.29
CA LEU A 82 7.93 2.71 2.90
C LEU A 82 7.86 2.95 4.41
N ALA A 83 8.99 2.90 5.12
CA ALA A 83 9.03 3.15 6.56
C ALA A 83 8.65 4.59 6.91
N GLY A 84 9.19 5.58 6.17
CA GLY A 84 8.92 6.99 6.38
C GLY A 84 7.47 7.34 6.09
N THR A 85 6.93 6.92 4.94
CA THR A 85 5.53 7.17 4.58
C THR A 85 4.56 6.50 5.55
N PHE A 86 4.83 5.27 5.97
CA PHE A 86 4.02 4.59 7.00
C PHE A 86 3.99 5.36 8.32
N THR A 87 5.16 5.85 8.77
CA THR A 87 5.29 6.62 10.01
C THR A 87 4.53 7.94 9.94
N VAL A 88 4.70 8.71 8.85
CA VAL A 88 4.01 9.99 8.63
C VAL A 88 2.50 9.79 8.55
N CYS A 89 2.03 8.76 7.86
CA CYS A 89 0.61 8.45 7.75
C CYS A 89 0.00 8.08 9.12
N THR A 90 0.69 7.26 9.90
CA THR A 90 0.24 6.84 11.23
C THR A 90 0.20 8.03 12.20
N ALA A 91 1.23 8.87 12.17
CA ALA A 91 1.28 10.09 12.99
C ALA A 91 0.18 11.09 12.59
N GLY A 92 -0.06 11.29 11.30
CA GLY A 92 -1.15 12.14 10.81
C GLY A 92 -2.53 11.65 11.27
N MET A 93 -2.78 10.35 11.20
CA MET A 93 -4.01 9.74 11.69
C MET A 93 -4.18 9.91 13.21
N ALA A 94 -3.11 9.74 13.99
CA ALA A 94 -3.14 9.94 15.44
C ALA A 94 -3.44 11.41 15.81
N CYS A 95 -2.85 12.37 15.08
CA CYS A 95 -3.10 13.80 15.29
C CYS A 95 -4.52 14.24 14.90
N LEU A 96 -5.09 13.62 13.85
CA LEU A 96 -6.44 13.94 13.37
C LEU A 96 -7.54 13.21 14.14
N TRP A 97 -7.21 12.14 14.86
CA TRP A 97 -8.14 11.35 15.68
C TRP A 97 -9.07 12.18 16.58
N PRO A 98 -8.58 13.16 17.37
CA PRO A 98 -9.45 13.98 18.24
C PRO A 98 -10.41 14.92 17.48
N PHE A 99 -10.15 15.22 16.20
CA PHE A 99 -11.02 16.06 15.37
C PHE A 99 -12.07 15.26 14.58
N LEU A 100 -11.96 13.92 14.61
CA LEU A 100 -12.83 12.99 13.88
C LEU A 100 -13.79 12.22 14.81
N GLN A 101 -13.81 12.59 16.10
CA GLN A 101 -14.67 12.05 17.16
C GLN A 101 -15.92 12.91 17.33
#